data_AF-A0A533YPY3-F1
#
_entry.id   AF-A0A533YPY3-F1
#
_cell.length_a   1.000
_cell.length_b   1.000
_cell.length_c   1.000
_cell.angle_alpha   90.00
_cell.angle_beta   90.00
_cell.angle_gamma   90.00
#
_symmetry.space_group_name_H-M   'P 1'
#
loop_
_entity.id
_entity.type
_entity.pdbx_description
1 polymer ?
#
loop_
_entity_poly.entity_id
_entity_poly.type
_entity_poly.pdbx_seq_one_letter_code
_entity_poly.pdbx_strand_id
1 'polypeptide(L)'
;MKRAILFLCCLTPVLIHSAGACPVCYGANDSPMNAGMNTALGVMLGITGGVLGFIAAFFVMMWKRYRRQRERLSGQTFIDDHGVLRTKHEKGVMEWNNF
;
A
#
# COMPACT_ATOMS: atom_id res chain seq x y z
N MET A 1 -7.78 -7.54 7.57
CA MET A 1 -6.58 -7.68 6.72
C MET A 1 -5.57 -6.54 6.92
N LYS A 2 -5.94 -5.26 6.74
CA LYS A 2 -5.03 -4.12 6.98
C LYS A 2 -4.50 -4.04 8.42
N ARG A 3 -5.35 -4.34 9.40
CA ARG A 3 -4.94 -4.44 10.82
C ARG A 3 -3.92 -5.55 11.05
N ALA A 4 -4.11 -6.71 10.42
CA ALA A 4 -3.15 -7.83 10.53
C ALA A 4 -1.79 -7.51 9.91
N ILE A 5 -1.75 -6.79 8.78
CA ILE A 5 -0.49 -6.33 8.15
C ILE A 5 0.22 -5.29 9.02
N LEU A 6 -0.53 -4.37 9.64
CA LEU A 6 0.03 -3.39 10.57
C LEU A 6 0.55 -4.07 11.85
N PHE A 7 -0.20 -5.03 12.40
CA PHE A 7 0.25 -5.81 13.55
C PHE A 7 1.47 -6.66 13.23
N LEU A 8 1.53 -7.31 12.05
CA LEU A 8 2.68 -8.10 11.62
C LEU A 8 3.92 -7.24 11.36
N CYS A 9 3.76 -6.07 10.75
CA CYS A 9 4.85 -5.11 10.49
C CYS A 9 5.35 -4.43 11.78
N CYS A 10 4.49 -4.29 12.78
CA CYS A 10 4.84 -3.69 14.07
C CYS A 10 5.41 -4.73 15.06
N LEU A 11 5.01 -6.01 14.98
CA LEU A 11 5.56 -7.09 15.81
C LEU A 11 6.96 -7.56 15.36
N THR A 12 7.27 -7.53 14.07
CA THR A 12 8.58 -7.97 13.56
C THR A 12 9.78 -7.20 14.13
N PRO A 13 9.77 -5.85 14.24
CA PRO A 13 10.89 -5.13 14.86
C PRO A 13 10.97 -5.32 16.38
N VAL A 14 9.87 -5.62 17.06
CA VAL A 14 9.84 -5.84 18.52
C VAL A 14 10.55 -7.14 18.90
N LEU A 15 10.50 -8.16 18.04
CA LEU A 15 11.21 -9.44 18.25
C LEU A 15 12.72 -9.34 17.94
N ILE A 16 13.14 -8.33 17.17
CA ILE A 16 14.55 -8.06 16.80
C ILE A 16 15.33 -7.38 17.94
N HIS A 17 14.69 -7.10 19.09
CA HIS A 17 15.33 -6.54 20.28
C HIS A 17 16.50 -7.39 20.84
N SER A 18 16.61 -8.67 20.43
CA SER A 18 17.76 -9.54 20.74
C SER A 18 18.80 -9.62 19.63
N ALA A 19 18.87 -8.63 18.73
CA ALA A 19 19.99 -8.46 17.80
C ALA A 19 21.21 -7.91 18.56
N GLY A 20 21.82 -8.77 19.38
CA GLY A 20 23.24 -8.65 19.67
C GLY A 20 23.99 -8.65 18.34
N ALA A 21 24.71 -7.56 18.09
CA ALA A 21 25.55 -7.28 16.93
C ALA A 21 24.80 -7.05 15.60
N CYS A 22 24.63 -5.77 15.26
CA CYS A 22 24.70 -5.35 13.87
C CYS A 22 25.96 -6.00 13.26
N PRO A 23 25.91 -6.69 12.10
CA PRO A 23 27.07 -7.37 11.52
C PRO A 23 28.26 -6.43 11.24
N VAL A 24 28.00 -5.12 11.24
CA VAL A 24 28.97 -4.04 11.11
C VAL A 24 29.61 -3.65 12.44
N CYS A 25 28.92 -3.86 13.56
CA CYS A 25 29.34 -3.46 14.91
C CYS A 25 29.77 -4.69 15.72
N TYR A 26 30.61 -5.55 15.13
CA TYR A 26 31.18 -6.76 15.72
C TYR A 26 31.70 -6.52 17.15
N GLY A 27 30.85 -6.75 18.16
CA GLY A 27 31.20 -6.83 19.58
C GLY A 27 31.61 -5.56 20.34
N ALA A 28 32.00 -4.45 19.71
CA ALA A 28 32.41 -3.22 20.41
C ALA A 28 31.30 -2.16 20.30
N ASN A 29 30.60 -1.83 21.38
CA ASN A 29 29.55 -0.80 21.40
C ASN A 29 30.04 0.54 22.00
N ASP A 30 31.31 0.58 22.37
CA ASP A 30 31.92 1.50 23.32
C ASP A 30 33.06 2.33 22.69
N SER A 31 33.28 2.19 21.37
CA SER A 31 34.17 3.06 20.61
C SER A 31 33.42 4.29 20.03
N PRO A 32 34.05 5.48 19.96
CA PRO A 32 33.43 6.66 19.34
C PRO A 32 33.16 6.46 17.83
N MET A 33 33.88 5.52 17.19
CA MET A 33 33.67 5.17 15.79
C MET A 33 32.35 4.42 15.57
N ASN A 34 31.90 3.63 16.54
CA ASN A 34 30.69 2.81 16.42
C ASN A 34 29.40 3.61 16.66
N ALA A 35 29.49 4.72 17.41
CA ALA A 35 28.37 5.66 17.59
C ALA A 35 27.90 6.27 16.26
N GLY A 36 28.83 6.68 15.40
CA GLY A 36 28.52 7.21 14.06
C GLY A 36 27.97 6.14 13.10
N MET A 37 28.44 4.89 13.23
CA MET A 37 27.96 3.80 12.38
C MET A 37 26.52 3.39 12.69
N ASN A 38 26.15 3.32 13.96
CA ASN A 38 24.78 2.96 14.36
C ASN A 38 23.76 4.02 13.91
N THR A 39 24.11 5.31 14.00
CA THR A 39 23.24 6.39 13.54
C THR A 39 23.06 6.38 12.03
N ALA A 40 24.13 6.14 11.26
CA ALA A 40 24.06 6.02 9.81
C ALA A 40 23.17 4.86 9.35
N LEU A 41 23.28 3.71 9.99
CA LEU A 41 22.43 2.55 9.71
C LEU A 41 20.96 2.84 10.04
N GLY A 42 20.67 3.50 11.16
CA GLY A 42 19.33 3.94 11.51
C GLY A 42 18.71 4.84 10.44
N VAL A 43 19.49 5.76 9.87
CA VAL A 43 19.04 6.64 8.79
C VAL A 43 18.76 5.85 7.51
N MET A 44 19.67 4.97 7.08
CA MET A 44 19.48 4.17 5.86
C MET A 44 18.27 3.25 5.97
N LEU A 45 18.11 2.57 7.10
CA LEU A 45 16.94 1.72 7.37
C LEU A 45 15.65 2.55 7.45
N GLY A 46 15.71 3.75 8.03
CA GLY A 46 14.58 4.68 8.06
C GLY A 46 14.13 5.08 6.66
N ILE A 47 15.07 5.43 5.78
CA ILE A 47 14.77 5.83 4.40
C ILE A 47 14.23 4.64 3.60
N THR A 48 14.94 3.50 3.60
CA THR A 48 14.50 2.30 2.88
C THR A 48 13.13 1.82 3.36
N GLY A 49 12.92 1.79 4.68
CA GLY A 49 11.62 1.47 5.29
C GLY A 49 10.53 2.46 4.88
N GLY A 50 10.84 3.76 4.84
CA GLY A 50 9.93 4.80 4.37
C GLY A 50 9.53 4.63 2.92
N VAL A 51 10.48 4.35 2.02
CA VAL A 51 10.21 4.14 0.58
C VAL A 51 9.35 2.90 0.36
N LEU A 52 9.70 1.77 1.00
CA LEU A 52 8.92 0.53 0.91
C LEU A 52 7.50 0.72 1.47
N GLY A 53 7.39 1.39 2.61
CA GLY A 53 6.11 1.73 3.23
C GLY A 53 5.24 2.61 2.35
N PHE A 54 5.83 3.63 1.72
CA PHE A 54 5.14 4.53 0.80
C PHE A 54 4.60 3.79 -0.43
N ILE A 55 5.43 2.96 -1.07
CA ILE A 55 5.03 2.17 -2.24
C ILE A 55 3.89 1.21 -1.87
N ALA A 56 4.02 0.48 -0.76
CA ALA A 56 2.97 -0.42 -0.29
C ALA A 56 1.65 0.33 0.00
N ALA A 57 1.73 1.48 0.66
CA ALA A 57 0.58 2.34 0.93
C ALA A 57 -0.08 2.82 -0.36
N PHE A 58 0.71 3.22 -1.36
CA PHE A 58 0.24 3.65 -2.67
C PHE A 58 -0.58 2.56 -3.37
N PHE A 59 -0.06 1.33 -3.46
CA PHE A 59 -0.79 0.21 -4.05
C PHE A 59 -2.10 -0.10 -3.29
N VAL A 60 -2.07 -0.07 -1.96
CA VAL A 60 -3.27 -0.29 -1.14
C VAL A 60 -4.32 0.81 -1.34
N MET A 61 -3.89 2.07 -1.48
CA MET A 61 -4.77 3.20 -1.78
C MET A 61 -5.39 3.06 -3.17
N MET A 62 -4.57 2.71 -4.17
CA MET A 62 -5.02 2.47 -5.54
C MET A 62 -6.07 1.36 -5.59
N TRP A 63 -5.83 0.22 -4.92
CA TRP A 63 -6.79 -0.87 -4.92
C TRP A 63 -8.11 -0.50 -4.24
N LYS A 64 -8.05 0.26 -3.14
CA LYS A 64 -9.26 0.77 -2.47
C LYS A 64 -10.04 1.72 -3.38
N ARG A 65 -9.34 2.60 -4.12
CA ARG A 65 -9.96 3.50 -5.09
C ARG A 65 -10.58 2.73 -6.24
N TYR A 66 -9.89 1.72 -6.77
CA TYR A 66 -10.39 0.87 -7.85
C TYR A 66 -11.69 0.15 -7.46
N ARG A 67 -11.77 -0.44 -6.26
CA ARG A 67 -12.99 -1.09 -5.78
C ARG A 67 -14.19 -0.12 -5.74
N ARG A 68 -14.00 1.10 -5.24
CA ARG A 68 -15.05 2.13 -5.23
C ARG A 68 -15.51 2.51 -6.64
N GLN A 69 -14.59 2.56 -7.61
CA GLN A 69 -14.95 2.85 -9.00
C GLN A 69 -15.69 1.67 -9.65
N ARG A 70 -15.31 0.43 -9.33
CA ARG A 70 -16.04 -0.76 -9.80
C ARG A 70 -17.48 -0.79 -9.30
N GLU A 71 -17.71 -0.46 -8.04
CA GLU A 71 -19.07 -0.38 -7.46
C GLU A 71 -19.94 0.66 -8.18
N ARG A 72 -19.35 1.81 -8.56
CA ARG A 72 -20.04 2.82 -9.36
C ARG A 72 -20.38 2.33 -10.77
N LEU A 73 -19.45 1.60 -11.40
CA LEU A 73 -19.67 1.07 -12.73
C LEU A 73 -20.76 -0.01 -12.73
N SER A 74 -20.78 -0.92 -11.74
CA SER A 74 -21.83 -1.93 -11.64
C SER A 74 -23.23 -1.33 -11.43
N GLY A 75 -23.34 -0.20 -10.73
CA GLY A 75 -24.62 0.52 -10.58
C GLY A 75 -25.04 1.32 -11.83
N GLN A 76 -24.10 1.58 -12.74
CA GLN A 76 -24.33 2.26 -14.01
C GLN A 76 -24.55 1.28 -15.17
N THR A 77 -24.09 0.04 -15.09
CA THR A 77 -24.27 -0.93 -16.18
C THR A 77 -25.56 -1.71 -16.02
N PHE A 78 -26.39 -1.77 -17.06
CA PHE A 78 -27.49 -2.73 -17.16
C PHE A 78 -27.16 -3.77 -18.25
N ILE A 79 -27.73 -4.97 -18.13
CA ILE A 79 -27.64 -6.00 -19.17
C ILE A 79 -28.82 -5.77 -20.12
N ASP A 80 -28.52 -5.55 -21.40
CA ASP A 80 -29.53 -5.42 -22.47
C ASP A 80 -30.05 -6.81 -22.89
N ASP A 81 -31.18 -6.89 -23.58
CA ASP A 81 -31.79 -8.16 -24.05
C ASP A 81 -30.85 -8.95 -25.00
N HIS A 82 -29.88 -8.27 -25.60
CA HIS A 82 -28.81 -8.85 -26.40
C HIS A 82 -27.61 -9.36 -25.57
N GLY A 83 -27.68 -9.34 -24.24
CA GLY A 83 -26.62 -9.80 -23.34
C GLY A 83 -25.41 -8.88 -23.23
N VAL A 84 -25.51 -7.64 -23.72
CA VAL A 84 -24.40 -6.66 -23.71
C VAL A 84 -24.49 -5.72 -22.50
N LEU A 85 -23.34 -5.39 -21.91
CA LEU A 85 -23.23 -4.41 -20.83
C LEU A 85 -23.28 -2.98 -21.42
N ARG A 86 -24.36 -2.26 -21.15
CA ARG A 86 -24.54 -0.87 -21.58
C ARG A 86 -24.55 0.04 -20.36
N THR A 87 -23.90 1.19 -20.46
CA THR A 87 -23.87 2.17 -19.36
C THR A 87 -25.15 3.02 -19.36
N LYS A 88 -25.68 3.35 -18.19
CA LYS A 88 -26.93 4.13 -18.00
C LYS A 88 -26.84 5.53 -18.59
N HIS A 89 -25.63 6.07 -18.70
CA HIS A 89 -25.35 7.36 -19.33
C HIS A 89 -25.53 7.34 -20.86
N GLU A 90 -25.38 6.20 -21.52
CA GLU A 90 -25.51 6.10 -22.99
C GLU A 90 -26.97 6.22 -23.45
N LYS A 91 -27.95 5.84 -22.62
CA LYS A 91 -29.38 5.97 -22.95
C LYS A 91 -29.88 7.42 -22.96
N GLY A 92 -29.20 8.34 -22.28
CA GLY A 92 -29.62 9.74 -22.19
C GLY A 92 -29.26 10.60 -23.41
N VAL A 93 -28.48 10.07 -24.35
CA VAL A 93 -28.00 10.82 -25.53
C VAL A 93 -28.71 10.40 -26.83
N MET A 94 -29.54 9.35 -26.81
CA MET A 94 -30.20 8.80 -28.01
C MET A 94 -31.73 8.68 -27.90
N GLU A 95 -32.35 9.17 -26.82
CA GLU A 95 -33.82 9.21 -26.66
C GLU A 95 -34.37 10.58 -27.08
N TRP A 96 -34.16 10.95 -28.35
CA TRP A 96 -34.70 12.18 -28.97
C TRP A 96 -35.38 11.93 -30.33
N ASN A 97 -35.49 10.68 -30.79
CA ASN A 97 -35.98 10.38 -32.14
C ASN A 97 -37.19 9.45 -32.20
N ASN A 98 -38.04 9.43 -31.18
CA ASN A 98 -39.33 8.73 -31.26
C ASN A 98 -40.47 9.51 -30.60
N PHE A 99 -40.80 10.65 -31.21
CA PHE A 99 -42.15 11.22 -31.21
C PHE A 99 -42.86 10.78 -32.49
#